data_AF-F2SHE8-F1
#
_entry.id   AF-F2SHE8-F1
#
_cell.length_a   1.000
_cell.length_b   1.000
_cell.length_c   1.000
_cell.angle_alpha   90.00
_cell.angle_beta   90.00
_cell.angle_gamma   90.00
#
_symmetry.space_group_name_H-M   'P 1'
#
loop_
_entity.id
_entity.type
_entity.pdbx_description
1 polymer ?
#
loop_
_entity_poly.entity_id
_entity_poly.type
_entity_poly.pdbx_seq_one_letter_code
_entity_poly.pdbx_strand_id
1 'polypeptide(L)' 'MKILTSNFVTCAVKACKSSSASYPLHFRNAELEEEELDFQPDFIRNILPRIDWAALKISASEVS' A
#
# COMPACT_ATOMS: atom_id res chain seq x y z
N MET A 1 -9.72 -3.98 -0.62
CA MET A 1 -9.02 -2.68 -0.39
C MET A 1 -8.05 -2.46 -1.53
N LYS A 2 -7.94 -1.24 -2.09
CA LYS A 2 -6.99 -0.97 -3.17
C LYS A 2 -5.55 -1.11 -2.68
N ILE A 3 -4.68 -1.75 -3.46
CA ILE A 3 -3.26 -1.97 -3.11
C ILE A 3 -2.54 -0.65 -2.80
N LEU A 4 -2.90 0.44 -3.48
CA LEU A 4 -2.31 1.77 -3.26
C LEU A 4 -2.54 2.29 -1.82
N THR A 5 -3.65 1.92 -1.18
CA THR A 5 -3.95 2.32 0.20
C THR A 5 -2.91 1.77 1.18
N SER A 6 -2.38 0.57 0.93
CA SER A 6 -1.34 -0.05 1.77
C SER A 6 -0.09 0.82 1.91
N ASN A 7 0.18 1.66 0.90
CA ASN A 7 1.34 2.52 0.84
C ASN A 7 1.26 3.71 1.82
N PHE A 8 0.09 3.97 2.41
CA PHE A 8 -0.16 5.10 3.33
C PHE A 8 -0.66 4.67 4.71
N VAL A 9 -0.83 3.37 4.95
CA VAL A 9 -1.34 2.84 6.22
C VAL A 9 -0.20 2.20 7.00
N THR A 10 -0.09 2.57 8.28
CA THR A 10 0.86 2.01 9.24
C THR A 10 0.13 1.27 10.35
N CYS A 11 0.85 0.52 11.18
CA CYS A 11 0.26 -0.08 12.37
C CYS A 11 -0.41 0.97 13.28
N ALA A 12 -1.65 0.73 13.68
CA ALA A 12 -2.43 1.64 14.52
C ALA A 12 -2.12 1.53 16.03
N VAL A 13 -1.46 0.45 16.45
CA VAL A 13 -1.13 0.21 17.86
C VAL A 13 -0.10 1.25 18.32
N LYS A 14 -0.39 1.95 19.43
CA LYS A 14 0.47 3.03 19.95
C LYS A 14 1.93 2.59 20.16
N ALA A 15 2.14 1.37 20.64
CA ALA A 15 3.47 0.80 20.87
C ALA A 15 4.29 0.62 19.57
N CYS A 16 3.64 0.52 18.41
CA CYS A 16 4.32 0.35 17.14
C CYS A 16 4.80 1.67 16.52
N LYS A 17 4.31 2.84 16.98
CA LYS A 17 4.60 4.14 16.33
C LYS A 17 6.08 4.51 16.29
N SER A 18 6.88 4.07 17.26
CA SER A 18 8.33 4.31 17.30
C SER A 18 9.14 3.24 16.57
N SER A 19 8.49 2.17 16.11
CA SER A 19 9.16 1.06 15.41
C SER A 19 9.19 1.30 13.91
N SER A 20 10.37 1.11 13.31
CA SER A 20 10.54 1.08 11.86
C SER A 20 9.80 -0.10 11.21
N ALA A 21 9.39 -1.11 11.98
CA ALA A 21 8.59 -2.24 11.50
C ALA A 21 7.09 -1.96 11.47
N SER A 22 6.66 -0.74 11.81
CA SER A 22 5.24 -0.35 11.72
C SER A 22 4.76 -0.07 10.29
N TYR A 23 5.69 -0.01 9.35
CA TYR A 23 5.46 0.20 7.93
C TYR A 23 6.60 -0.44 7.10
N PRO A 24 6.30 -1.07 5.95
CA PRO A 24 4.97 -1.37 5.42
C PRO A 24 4.27 -2.49 6.19
N LEU A 25 2.94 -2.59 6.02
CA LEU A 25 2.18 -3.73 6.53
C LEU A 25 2.35 -4.94 5.61
N HIS A 26 2.42 -6.13 6.22
CA HIS A 26 2.62 -7.38 5.51
C HIS A 26 1.31 -8.12 5.32
N PHE A 27 0.93 -8.39 4.08
CA PHE A 27 -0.30 -9.13 3.75
C PHE A 27 -0.07 -10.63 3.89
N ARG A 28 -1.05 -11.34 4.45
CA ARG A 28 -1.04 -12.80 4.60
C ARG A 28 -2.43 -13.31 4.26
N ASN A 29 -2.50 -14.31 3.37
CA ASN A 29 -3.77 -14.92 2.93
C ASN A 29 -4.78 -13.88 2.41
N ALA A 30 -4.32 -12.94 1.57
CA ALA A 30 -5.20 -11.95 0.97
C ALA A 30 -6.00 -12.59 -0.17
N GLU A 31 -7.29 -12.26 -0.25
CA GLU A 31 -8.12 -12.56 -1.42
C GLU A 31 -8.04 -11.39 -2.39
N LEU A 32 -7.77 -11.69 -3.66
CA LEU A 32 -7.68 -10.69 -4.72
C LEU A 32 -8.99 -10.61 -5.51
N GLU A 33 -9.40 -9.39 -5.78
CA GLU A 33 -10.53 -9.05 -6.63
C GLU A 33 -10.13 -7.89 -7.53
N GLU A 34 -10.51 -7.96 -8.81
CA GLU A 34 -10.28 -6.92 -9.80
C GLU A 34 -11.55 -6.06 -9.95
N GLU A 35 -11.36 -4.75 -9.94
CA GLU A 35 -12.43 -3.76 -10.10
C GLU A 35 -12.07 -2.84 -11.27
N GLU A 36 -12.95 -2.72 -12.26
CA GLU A 36 -12.78 -1.76 -13.35
C GLU A 36 -12.98 -0.34 -12.83
N LEU A 37 -12.03 0.54 -13.14
CA LEU A 37 -12.00 1.94 -12.72
C LEU A 37 -11.56 2.82 -13.90
N ASP A 38 -12.20 3.98 -14.03
CA ASP A 38 -11.78 4.97 -15.03
C ASP A 38 -10.35 5.44 -14.78
N PHE A 39 -9.57 5.48 -15.85
CA PHE A 39 -8.19 5.96 -15.78
C PHE A 39 -8.16 7.49 -15.60
N GLN A 40 -7.57 7.94 -14.49
CA GLN A 40 -7.43 9.35 -14.15
C GLN A 40 -5.95 9.79 -14.20
N PRO A 41 -5.45 10.31 -15.35
CA PRO A 41 -4.02 10.59 -15.54
C PRO A 41 -3.46 11.62 -14.56
N ASP A 42 -4.22 12.66 -14.23
CA ASP A 42 -3.79 13.69 -13.28
C ASP A 42 -3.63 13.13 -11.87
N PHE A 43 -4.51 12.21 -11.45
CA PHE A 43 -4.38 11.53 -10.16
C PHE A 43 -3.09 10.71 -10.10
N ILE A 44 -2.82 9.91 -11.15
CA ILE A 44 -1.59 9.10 -11.22
C ILE A 44 -0.36 10.00 -11.15
N ARG A 45 -0.28 11.05 -11.98
CA ARG A 45 0.85 11.99 -11.96
C ARG A 45 1.08 12.60 -10.57
N ASN A 46 0.00 12.95 -9.86
CA ASN A 46 0.08 13.61 -8.57
C ASN A 46 0.44 12.65 -7.42
N ILE A 47 0.09 11.37 -7.52
CA ILE A 47 0.37 10.38 -6.46
C ILE A 47 1.74 9.71 -6.61
N LEU A 48 2.26 9.55 -7.84
CA LEU A 48 3.58 8.97 -8.11
C LEU A 48 4.72 9.50 -7.20
N PRO A 49 4.88 10.81 -6.96
CA PRO A 49 5.95 11.31 -6.09
C PRO A 49 5.73 11.04 -4.60
N ARG A 50 4.53 10.59 -4.19
CA ARG A 50 4.17 10.28 -2.80
C ARG A 50 4.25 8.80 -2.46
N ILE A 51 4.45 7.95 -3.47
CA ILE A 51 4.53 6.50 -3.32
C ILE A 51 5.91 6.13 -2.79
N ASP A 52 5.93 5.31 -1.74
CA ASP A 52 7.11 4.53 -1.39
C ASP A 52 7.16 3.28 -2.29
N TRP A 53 8.05 3.34 -3.27
CA TRP A 53 8.27 2.28 -4.25
C TRP A 53 8.84 1.00 -3.65
N ALA A 54 9.59 1.08 -2.55
CA ALA A 54 10.10 -0.11 -1.87
C ALA A 54 8.96 -0.85 -1.17
N ALA A 55 8.12 -0.11 -0.44
CA ALA A 55 6.93 -0.65 0.21
C ALA A 55 5.93 -1.24 -0.80
N LEU A 56 5.68 -0.55 -1.92
CA LEU A 56 4.74 -1.02 -2.94
C LEU A 56 5.16 -2.36 -3.55
N LYS A 57 6.47 -2.53 -3.83
CA LYS A 57 7.01 -3.80 -4.33
C LYS A 57 6.84 -4.94 -3.34
N ILE A 58 7.07 -4.69 -2.05
CA ILE A 58 6.87 -5.68 -0.99
C ILE A 58 5.41 -6.13 -0.98
N SER A 59 4.48 -5.19 -0.84
CA SER A 59 3.05 -5.52 -0.78
C SER A 59 2.56 -6.21 -2.06
N ALA A 60 3.04 -5.78 -3.24
CA ALA A 60 2.70 -6.43 -4.50
C ALA A 60 3.22 -7.87 -4.58
N SER A 61 4.43 -8.15 -4.07
CA SER A 61 5.01 -9.50 -4.04
C SER A 61 4.35 -10.43 -3.03
N GLU A 62 3.68 -9.89 -2.02
CA GLU A 62 2.99 -10.68 -0.99
C GLU A 62 1.58 -11.09 -1.40
N VAL A 63 0.99 -10.38 -2.35
CA VAL A 63 -0.37 -10.62 -2.84
C VAL A 63 -0.39 -11.23 -4.24
N SER A 64 0.75 -11.31 -4.94
CA SER A 64 0.90 -12.02 -6.22
C SER A 64 0.82 -13.53 -6.07
#